data_AF-S8DU94-F1
#
_entry.id   AF-S8DU94-F1
#
_cell.length_a   1.000
_cell.length_b   1.000
_cell.length_c   1.000
_cell.angle_alpha   90.00
_cell.angle_beta   90.00
_cell.angle_gamma   90.00
#
_symmetry.space_group_name_H-M   'P 1'
#
loop_
_entity.id
_entity.type
_entity.pdbx_description
1 polymer ?
#
loop_
_entity_poly.entity_id
_entity_poly.type
_entity_poly.pdbx_seq_one_letter_code
_entity_poly.pdbx_strand_id
1 'polypeptide(L)'
;CSLLRLGGKVTEGDVSQLLNAGVLIRRLIDPNTYWFSIPNIGPVLKGLARGRNEVVSTIKRRKYKEIPLSLLETKRLRYSILDVRFHLRDLMGSGHLKVVATPTGLVVRVAAD
;
A
#
# COMPACT_ATOMS: atom_id res chain seq x y z
N CYS A 1 6.37 -4.41 22.38
CA CYS A 1 6.83 -4.80 21.04
C CYS A 1 8.34 -5.09 21.08
N SER A 2 8.73 -6.35 21.30
CA SER A 2 10.13 -6.82 21.41
C SER A 2 10.74 -7.30 20.10
N LEU A 3 9.95 -7.41 19.03
CA LEU A 3 10.33 -8.01 17.73
C LEU A 3 11.48 -7.29 17.02
N LEU A 4 11.64 -5.97 17.21
CA LEU A 4 12.72 -5.18 16.59
C LEU A 4 13.99 -5.09 17.44
N ARG A 5 13.99 -5.62 18.68
CA ARG A 5 15.15 -5.57 19.59
C ARG A 5 15.98 -6.86 19.62
N LEU A 6 15.50 -7.94 19.01
CA LEU A 6 16.18 -9.23 18.89
C LEU A 6 17.06 -9.30 17.63
N GLY A 7 17.87 -8.27 17.38
CA GLY A 7 18.87 -8.32 16.32
C GLY A 7 19.90 -9.40 16.66
N GLY A 8 19.88 -10.52 15.95
CA GLY A 8 20.92 -11.55 16.04
C GLY A 8 22.29 -11.00 15.63
N LYS A 9 23.36 -11.75 15.90
CA LYS A 9 24.71 -11.37 15.45
C LYS A 9 24.74 -11.37 13.92
N VAL A 10 24.87 -10.19 13.32
CA VAL A 10 25.00 -10.02 11.87
C VAL A 10 26.48 -10.20 11.48
N THR A 11 26.72 -11.00 10.46
CA THR A 11 28.04 -11.24 9.87
C THR A 11 28.17 -10.54 8.51
N GLU A 12 29.41 -10.35 8.03
CA GLU A 12 29.64 -9.85 6.67
C GLU A 12 29.01 -10.75 5.60
N GLY A 13 28.90 -12.07 5.86
CA GLY A 13 28.23 -13.01 4.96
C GLY A 13 26.74 -12.68 4.76
N ASP A 14 26.05 -12.28 5.83
CA ASP A 14 24.64 -11.87 5.76
C ASP A 14 24.48 -10.59 4.92
N VAL A 15 25.39 -9.63 5.09
CA VAL A 15 25.42 -8.39 4.29
C VAL A 15 25.68 -8.70 2.82
N SER A 16 26.68 -9.54 2.53
CA SER A 16 26.97 -9.99 1.16
C SER A 16 25.77 -10.69 0.52
N GLN A 17 25.04 -11.52 1.27
CA GLN A 17 23.82 -12.17 0.76
C GLN A 17 22.75 -11.15 0.37
N LEU A 18 22.53 -10.12 1.19
CA LEU A 18 21.55 -9.07 0.92
C LEU A 18 21.96 -8.15 -0.25
N LEU A 19 23.25 -7.87 -0.41
CA LEU A 19 23.80 -7.17 -1.59
C LEU A 19 23.57 -7.99 -2.87
N ASN A 20 23.88 -9.29 -2.83
CA ASN A 20 23.69 -10.20 -3.97
C ASN A 20 22.22 -10.41 -4.33
N ALA A 21 21.32 -10.41 -3.35
CA ALA A 21 19.88 -10.44 -3.56
C ALA A 21 19.31 -9.11 -4.09
N GLY A 22 20.12 -8.05 -4.14
CA GLY A 22 19.71 -6.73 -4.62
C GLY A 22 18.72 -6.02 -3.69
N VAL A 23 18.69 -6.37 -2.40
CA VAL A 23 17.86 -5.71 -1.36
C VAL A 23 18.66 -4.69 -0.54
N LEU A 24 19.99 -4.76 -0.60
CA LEU A 24 20.88 -3.72 -0.13
C LEU A 24 21.74 -3.18 -1.27
N ILE A 25 22.04 -1.89 -1.23
CA ILE A 25 22.96 -1.20 -2.14
C ILE A 25 23.99 -0.45 -1.29
N ARG A 26 25.28 -0.71 -1.50
CA ARG A 26 26.36 -0.02 -0.77
C ARG A 26 26.51 1.41 -1.30
N ARG A 27 26.63 2.40 -0.41
CA ARG A 27 26.93 3.78 -0.81
C ARG A 27 28.39 3.92 -1.23
N LEU A 28 28.63 4.75 -2.25
CA LEU A 28 29.98 5.03 -2.74
C LEU A 28 30.81 5.91 -1.78
N ILE A 29 30.15 6.77 -1.01
CA ILE A 29 30.82 7.76 -0.14
C ILE A 29 31.18 7.16 1.22
N ASP A 30 30.34 6.26 1.75
CA ASP A 30 30.56 5.59 3.03
C ASP A 30 30.33 4.09 2.86
N PRO A 31 31.38 3.25 2.93
CA PRO A 31 31.28 1.82 2.71
C PRO A 31 30.50 1.07 3.80
N ASN A 32 30.24 1.70 4.95
CA ASN A 32 29.44 1.13 6.05
C ASN A 32 27.98 1.58 6.01
N THR A 33 27.61 2.46 5.08
CA THR A 33 26.23 2.87 4.88
C THR A 33 25.61 2.18 3.66
N TYR A 34 24.40 1.65 3.84
CA TYR A 34 23.65 0.94 2.82
C TYR A 34 22.30 1.61 2.57
N TRP A 35 21.82 1.52 1.33
CA TRP A 35 20.45 1.82 0.97
C TRP A 35 19.66 0.53 0.88
N PHE A 36 18.42 0.57 1.35
CA PHE A 36 17.49 -0.53 1.13
C PHE A 36 16.85 -0.38 -0.25
N SER A 37 16.85 -1.47 -1.01
CA SER A 37 16.16 -1.57 -2.29
C SER A 37 15.04 -2.59 -2.19
N ILE A 38 13.96 -2.31 -2.93
CA ILE A 38 12.86 -3.26 -3.11
C ILE A 38 12.94 -3.73 -4.56
N PRO A 39 13.49 -4.94 -4.80
CA PRO A 39 13.55 -5.51 -6.13
C PRO A 39 12.17 -5.54 -6.77
N ASN A 40 12.11 -5.21 -8.07
CA ASN A 40 10.86 -5.25 -8.83
C ASN A 40 9.71 -4.40 -8.22
N ILE A 41 10.02 -3.27 -7.58
CA ILE A 41 9.01 -2.37 -6.99
C ILE A 41 8.11 -1.69 -8.03
N GLY A 42 8.55 -1.58 -9.29
CA GLY A 42 7.82 -0.90 -10.36
C GLY A 42 6.37 -1.41 -10.55
N PRO A 43 6.16 -2.71 -10.79
CA PRO A 43 4.81 -3.30 -10.85
C PRO A 43 3.97 -3.05 -9.60
N VAL A 44 4.57 -3.08 -8.41
CA VAL A 44 3.88 -2.82 -7.13
C VAL A 44 3.38 -1.37 -7.07
N LEU A 45 4.24 -0.40 -7.36
CA LEU A 45 3.88 1.03 -7.39
C LEU A 45 2.82 1.32 -8.45
N LYS A 46 2.94 0.70 -9.63
CA LYS A 46 1.94 0.80 -10.69
C LYS A 46 0.59 0.23 -10.25
N GLY A 47 0.60 -0.92 -9.58
CA GLY A 47 -0.59 -1.54 -9.01
C GLY A 47 -1.20 -0.73 -7.86
N LEU A 48 -0.38 -0.03 -7.07
CA LEU A 48 -0.84 0.90 -6.03
C LEU A 48 -1.59 2.07 -6.66
N ALA A 49 -0.94 2.79 -7.58
CA ALA A 49 -1.52 3.96 -8.24
C ALA A 49 -2.79 3.61 -9.03
N ARG A 50 -2.77 2.51 -9.80
CA ARG A 50 -3.94 2.08 -10.57
C ARG A 50 -5.07 1.55 -9.69
N GLY A 51 -4.77 0.82 -8.62
CA GLY A 51 -5.76 0.33 -7.67
C GLY A 51 -6.50 1.48 -6.96
N ARG A 52 -5.77 2.51 -6.51
CA ARG A 52 -6.36 3.74 -5.96
C ARG A 52 -7.33 4.39 -6.95
N ASN A 53 -6.88 4.59 -8.18
CA ASN A 53 -7.71 5.19 -9.24
C ASN A 53 -8.94 4.33 -9.57
N GLU A 54 -8.81 3.01 -9.55
CA GLU A 54 -9.92 2.08 -9.77
C GLU A 54 -10.98 2.19 -8.66
N VAL A 55 -10.56 2.24 -7.39
CA VAL A 55 -11.47 2.45 -6.24
C VAL A 55 -12.18 3.80 -6.34
N VAL A 56 -11.43 4.89 -6.51
CA VAL A 56 -11.99 6.25 -6.58
C VAL A 56 -12.93 6.41 -7.78
N SER A 57 -12.55 5.91 -8.96
CA SER A 57 -13.40 5.98 -10.15
C SER A 57 -14.66 5.13 -10.03
N THR A 58 -14.59 3.98 -9.34
CA THR A 58 -15.77 3.15 -9.04
C THR A 58 -16.80 3.91 -8.21
N ILE A 59 -16.34 4.70 -7.23
CA ILE A 59 -17.22 5.53 -6.39
C ILE A 59 -17.74 6.72 -7.19
N LYS A 60 -16.87 7.46 -7.91
CA LYS A 60 -17.25 8.66 -8.68
C LYS A 60 -18.28 8.40 -9.79
N ARG A 61 -18.34 7.18 -10.34
CA ARG A 61 -19.31 6.79 -11.37
C ARG A 61 -20.73 6.55 -10.85
N ARG A 62 -20.93 6.47 -9.53
CA ARG A 62 -22.26 6.28 -8.92
C ARG A 62 -23.03 7.61 -8.89
N LYS A 63 -24.35 7.54 -9.05
CA LYS A 63 -25.27 8.71 -9.01
C LYS A 63 -25.00 9.63 -7.81
N TYR A 64 -24.83 9.04 -6.64
CA TYR A 64 -24.64 9.75 -5.38
C TYR A 64 -23.17 9.87 -4.95
N LYS A 65 -22.22 9.43 -5.79
CA LYS A 65 -20.77 9.41 -5.49
C LYS A 65 -20.43 8.72 -4.17
N GLU A 66 -21.21 7.70 -3.81
CA GLU A 66 -21.05 6.88 -2.62
C GLU A 66 -21.38 5.41 -2.92
N ILE A 67 -20.88 4.52 -2.07
CA ILE A 67 -21.13 3.08 -2.15
C ILE A 67 -21.13 2.47 -0.74
N PRO A 68 -21.99 1.48 -0.44
CA PRO A 68 -21.89 0.72 0.81
C PRO A 68 -20.49 0.10 0.96
N LEU A 69 -19.89 0.22 2.15
CA LEU A 69 -18.55 -0.29 2.43
C LEU A 69 -18.48 -1.81 2.20
N SER A 70 -19.47 -2.55 2.69
CA SER A 70 -19.57 -4.01 2.52
C SER A 70 -19.59 -4.43 1.05
N LEU A 71 -20.24 -3.65 0.18
CA LEU A 71 -20.26 -3.90 -1.27
C LEU A 71 -18.93 -3.58 -1.94
N LEU A 72 -18.21 -2.58 -1.44
CA LEU A 72 -16.90 -2.20 -1.99
C LEU A 72 -15.82 -3.20 -1.59
N GLU A 73 -15.88 -3.75 -0.38
CA GLU A 73 -14.93 -4.75 0.14
C GLU A 73 -14.97 -6.10 -0.57
N THR A 74 -16.09 -6.43 -1.22
CA THR A 74 -16.22 -7.67 -2.01
C THR A 74 -15.72 -7.53 -3.45
N LYS A 75 -15.35 -6.32 -3.88
CA LYS A 75 -14.89 -6.09 -5.25
C LYS A 75 -13.45 -6.57 -5.44
N ARG A 76 -13.23 -7.35 -6.49
CA ARG A 76 -11.90 -7.67 -7.00
C ARG A 76 -11.39 -6.53 -7.89
N LEU A 77 -10.23 -5.97 -7.54
CA LEU A 77 -9.56 -4.97 -8.37
C LEU A 77 -8.90 -5.63 -9.59
N ARG A 78 -8.92 -4.94 -10.73
CA ARG A 78 -8.37 -5.42 -12.00
C ARG A 78 -6.90 -5.09 -12.15
N TYR A 79 -6.47 -3.96 -11.60
CA TYR A 79 -5.15 -3.40 -11.88
C TYR A 79 -4.17 -3.46 -10.72
N SER A 80 -4.58 -4.03 -9.59
CA SER A 80 -3.73 -4.15 -8.41
C SER A 80 -3.63 -5.61 -7.97
N ILE A 81 -2.42 -6.01 -7.57
CA ILE A 81 -2.18 -7.27 -6.86
C ILE A 81 -2.57 -7.19 -5.38
N LEU A 82 -2.75 -5.97 -4.86
CA LEU A 82 -3.15 -5.72 -3.48
C LEU A 82 -4.67 -5.78 -3.37
N ASP A 83 -5.14 -6.40 -2.29
CA ASP A 83 -6.56 -6.55 -2.00
C ASP A 83 -7.29 -5.20 -1.89
N VAL A 84 -8.58 -5.16 -2.23
CA VAL A 84 -9.36 -3.91 -2.16
C VAL A 84 -9.34 -3.30 -0.76
N ARG A 85 -9.32 -4.12 0.31
CA ARG A 85 -9.25 -3.63 1.69
C ARG A 85 -7.94 -2.88 1.98
N PHE A 86 -6.84 -3.24 1.32
CA PHE A 86 -5.60 -2.48 1.41
C PHE A 86 -5.81 -1.06 0.89
N HIS A 87 -6.34 -0.93 -0.33
CA HIS A 87 -6.58 0.38 -0.96
C HIS A 87 -7.60 1.22 -0.19
N LEU A 88 -8.62 0.60 0.38
CA LEU A 88 -9.59 1.31 1.22
C LEU A 88 -8.93 1.92 2.45
N ARG A 89 -8.15 1.14 3.19
CA ARG A 89 -7.44 1.65 4.37
C ARG A 89 -6.42 2.73 4.02
N ASP A 90 -5.69 2.54 2.93
CA ASP A 90 -4.71 3.49 2.43
C ASP A 90 -5.36 4.83 1.99
N LEU A 91 -6.48 4.78 1.27
CA LEU A 91 -7.22 5.98 0.85
C LEU A 91 -7.96 6.65 2.01
N MET A 92 -8.43 5.89 3.00
CA MET A 92 -9.02 6.44 4.24
C MET A 92 -7.94 7.11 5.10
N GLY A 93 -6.80 6.45 5.27
CA GLY A 93 -5.67 6.96 6.07
C GLY A 93 -5.04 8.21 5.46
N SER A 94 -5.08 8.34 4.13
CA SER A 94 -4.63 9.54 3.42
C SER A 94 -5.71 10.61 3.24
N GLY A 95 -6.94 10.40 3.76
CA GLY A 95 -8.02 11.38 3.71
C GLY A 95 -8.78 11.50 2.39
N HIS A 96 -8.45 10.70 1.37
CA HIS A 96 -9.13 10.71 0.06
C HIS A 96 -10.54 10.10 0.09
N LEU A 97 -10.81 9.22 1.06
CA LEU A 97 -12.12 8.63 1.28
C LEU A 97 -12.63 8.98 2.68
N LYS A 98 -13.94 9.26 2.77
CA LYS A 98 -14.66 9.44 4.04
C LYS A 98 -15.68 8.32 4.18
N VAL A 99 -15.71 7.73 5.37
CA VAL A 99 -16.74 6.76 5.77
C VAL A 99 -17.82 7.50 6.56
N VAL A 100 -19.08 7.22 6.24
CA VAL A 100 -20.24 7.87 6.86
C VAL A 100 -21.21 6.78 7.31
N ALA A 101 -21.73 6.93 8.52
CA ALA A 101 -22.81 6.09 8.99
C ALA A 101 -24.14 6.57 8.40
N THR A 102 -24.90 5.64 7.83
CA THR A 102 -26.29 5.82 7.42
C THR A 102 -27.16 4.81 8.15
N PRO A 103 -28.50 4.97 8.17
CA PRO A 103 -29.39 4.00 8.79
C PRO A 103 -29.27 2.58 8.22
N THR A 104 -28.79 2.43 6.98
CA THR A 104 -28.63 1.15 6.29
C THR A 104 -27.20 0.58 6.38
N GLY A 105 -26.28 1.27 7.07
CA GLY A 105 -24.91 0.83 7.29
C GLY A 105 -23.86 1.89 6.95
N LEU A 106 -22.62 1.45 6.76
CA LEU A 106 -21.52 2.34 6.41
C LEU A 106 -21.45 2.56 4.90
N VAL A 107 -21.36 3.82 4.47
CA VAL A 107 -21.08 4.19 3.08
C VAL A 107 -19.74 4.89 2.98
N VAL A 108 -19.07 4.68 1.85
CA VAL A 108 -17.81 5.31 1.50
C VAL A 108 -18.05 6.32 0.39
N ARG A 109 -17.57 7.55 0.59
CA ARG A 109 -17.58 8.62 -0.42
C ARG A 109 -16.18 9.19 -0.62
N VAL A 110 -15.94 9.75 -1.80
CA VAL A 110 -14.71 10.51 -2.04
C VAL A 110 -14.76 11.80 -1.22
N ALA A 111 -13.67 12.14 -0.54
CA ALA A 111 -13.57 13.44 0.11
C ALA A 111 -13.69 14.53 -0.96
N ALA A 112 -14.49 15.58 -0.70
CA ALA A 112 -14.42 16.77 -1.52
C ALA A 112 -13.04 17.42 -1.31
N ASP A 113 -12.38 17.77 -2.40
CA ASP A 113 -11.22 18.66 -2.39
C ASP A 113 -11.62 20.02 -1.81
#